data_AF-A0AAU3WSV6-F1
#
_entry.id   AF-A0AAU3WSV6-F1
#
_cell.length_a   1.000
_cell.length_b   1.000
_cell.length_c   1.000
_cell.angle_alpha   90.00
_cell.angle_beta   90.00
_cell.angle_gamma   90.00
#
_symmetry.space_group_name_H-M   'P 1'
#
loop_
_entity.id
_entity.type
_entity.pdbx_description
1 polymer ?
#
loop_
_entity_poly.entity_id
_entity_poly.type
_entity_poly.pdbx_seq_one_letter_code
_entity_poly.pdbx_strand_id
1 'polypeptide(L)'
;MSEPVQLAAHRAPLPDQQDTVAPASTPSRRQAATPATTATPKSGKARDAFYDNAKYLAIVLVAMGHSWEPLRDGSRAASALYIIVYTFHMPAFIVISGYFSRSFDASPARLKRLITGVAVPYVVFEVVYTLFKRYAGDDPGYDFSLLDPWYLTWFLVSLFVWRLSTPIWKTIRWPLPVSLAIAALASVSPSIGDDLDMQRLLQFLPFFVLGLCLKPEHFQLVRRKEARIIALPVFAAALLFAYWAAPRMTAAWTYHRDSAQELGAPGWTGIVMTLAMFGCSVILTACFFAWVPGRKLWFTALGAGTLYGYLLHGFVAKGSRFWDWYDNAWMHTPWGQVVVTLLAGSLITVLCTPPVQRMFRFVMEPKMEWAFKRDAAKLARGR
;
A
#
# COMPACT_ATOMS: atom_id res chain seq x y z
N MET A 1 -21.09 56.18 -24.60
CA MET A 1 -22.31 56.95 -24.93
C MET A 1 -22.96 56.23 -26.09
N SER A 2 -23.81 55.23 -25.86
CA SER A 2 -25.14 55.26 -25.22
C SER A 2 -26.21 55.75 -26.21
N GLU A 3 -27.23 54.89 -26.37
CA GLU A 3 -28.48 55.06 -27.15
C GLU A 3 -29.24 56.37 -26.90
N PRO A 4 -30.32 56.59 -27.66
CA PRO A 4 -31.66 56.49 -27.01
C PRO A 4 -32.80 55.89 -27.86
N VAL A 5 -33.49 54.88 -27.30
CA VAL A 5 -34.91 54.80 -26.83
C VAL A 5 -36.09 55.41 -27.65
N GLN A 6 -36.93 54.48 -28.16
CA GLN A 6 -38.42 54.29 -28.13
C GLN A 6 -39.45 55.33 -28.64
N LEU A 7 -40.48 54.87 -29.40
CA LEU A 7 -41.85 54.55 -28.90
C LEU A 7 -42.85 54.04 -29.99
N ALA A 8 -43.48 52.88 -29.68
CA ALA A 8 -44.90 52.46 -29.77
C ALA A 8 -45.78 52.40 -31.08
N ALA A 9 -46.29 51.17 -31.31
CA ALA A 9 -47.70 50.72 -31.40
C ALA A 9 -48.53 50.79 -32.71
N HIS A 10 -49.06 49.62 -33.16
CA HIS A 10 -50.47 49.47 -33.59
C HIS A 10 -51.00 48.02 -33.59
N ARG A 11 -52.34 47.87 -33.58
CA ARG A 11 -53.22 46.71 -33.26
C ARG A 11 -53.66 45.87 -34.51
N ALA A 12 -54.22 44.68 -34.25
CA ALA A 12 -54.80 43.58 -35.10
C ALA A 12 -56.11 43.94 -35.88
N PRO A 13 -57.00 43.04 -36.47
CA PRO A 13 -57.07 41.53 -36.56
C PRO A 13 -57.74 40.82 -37.83
N LEU A 14 -57.61 39.46 -37.94
CA LEU A 14 -58.52 38.35 -38.45
C LEU A 14 -59.04 38.24 -39.94
N PRO A 15 -59.65 37.12 -40.45
CA PRO A 15 -59.98 35.75 -39.92
C PRO A 15 -59.77 34.49 -40.86
N ASP A 16 -59.95 33.27 -40.29
CA ASP A 16 -60.65 31.98 -40.67
C ASP A 16 -60.86 31.54 -42.16
N GLN A 17 -61.12 30.29 -42.59
CA GLN A 17 -61.20 28.87 -42.17
C GLN A 17 -61.59 28.08 -43.46
N GLN A 18 -61.26 26.79 -43.62
CA GLN A 18 -62.24 25.78 -44.11
C GLN A 18 -61.71 24.33 -44.00
N ASP A 19 -62.60 23.49 -43.47
CA ASP A 19 -62.51 22.07 -43.10
C ASP A 19 -62.40 21.09 -44.29
N THR A 20 -61.95 19.84 -44.05
CA THR A 20 -62.84 18.64 -44.10
C THR A 20 -62.17 17.27 -43.81
N VAL A 21 -62.80 16.53 -42.88
CA VAL A 21 -63.13 15.07 -42.87
C VAL A 21 -62.08 14.00 -42.47
N ALA A 22 -62.44 13.25 -41.42
CA ALA A 22 -62.06 11.85 -41.15
C ALA A 22 -63.35 10.98 -41.13
N PRO A 23 -63.31 9.62 -41.30
CA PRO A 23 -63.19 8.75 -40.10
C PRO A 23 -62.58 7.31 -40.27
N ALA A 24 -62.14 6.78 -39.11
CA ALA A 24 -62.21 5.40 -38.55
C ALA A 24 -61.46 4.17 -39.14
N SER A 25 -60.54 3.59 -38.36
CA SER A 25 -60.70 2.31 -37.59
C SER A 25 -59.36 1.57 -37.32
N THR A 26 -59.17 1.11 -36.07
CA THR A 26 -57.96 0.39 -35.55
C THR A 26 -58.17 -1.14 -35.63
N PRO A 27 -57.11 -1.99 -35.60
CA PRO A 27 -56.64 -2.48 -34.30
C PRO A 27 -55.11 -2.71 -34.15
N SER A 28 -54.59 -2.29 -33.00
CA SER A 28 -53.61 -2.94 -32.12
C SER A 28 -52.49 -3.83 -32.74
N ARG A 29 -51.26 -3.32 -32.70
CA ARG A 29 -50.08 -4.15 -32.36
C ARG A 29 -49.25 -3.43 -31.30
N ARG A 30 -49.34 -3.92 -30.06
CA ARG A 30 -48.45 -3.57 -28.94
C ARG A 30 -46.99 -3.73 -29.38
N GLN A 31 -46.27 -2.62 -29.56
CA GLN A 31 -44.82 -2.60 -29.38
C GLN A 31 -44.56 -2.27 -27.91
N ALA A 32 -43.98 -3.23 -27.20
CA ALA A 32 -43.54 -3.06 -25.83
C ALA A 32 -42.42 -2.01 -25.80
N ALA A 33 -42.73 -0.82 -25.29
CA ALA A 33 -41.71 0.15 -24.89
C ALA A 33 -40.93 -0.43 -23.70
N THR A 34 -39.70 -0.85 -23.96
CA THR A 34 -38.72 -1.08 -22.89
C THR A 34 -38.02 0.26 -22.67
N PRO A 35 -38.12 0.91 -21.49
CA PRO A 35 -37.27 2.05 -21.21
C PRO A 35 -35.86 1.50 -20.96
N ALA A 36 -35.04 1.50 -22.01
CA ALA A 36 -33.60 1.35 -21.85
C ALA A 36 -33.11 2.62 -21.18
N THR A 37 -33.12 2.62 -19.85
CA THR A 37 -32.39 3.58 -19.03
C THR A 37 -30.92 3.43 -19.41
N THR A 38 -30.45 4.23 -20.37
CA THR A 38 -29.04 4.48 -20.62
C THR A 38 -28.52 5.20 -19.39
N ALA A 39 -28.21 4.40 -18.36
CA ALA A 39 -27.41 4.84 -17.23
C ALA A 39 -26.08 5.28 -17.83
N THR A 40 -25.93 6.58 -18.01
CA THR A 40 -24.65 7.23 -18.24
C THR A 40 -23.69 6.65 -17.20
N PRO A 41 -22.58 6.03 -17.61
CA PRO A 41 -21.63 5.50 -16.65
C PRO A 41 -21.18 6.68 -15.81
N LYS A 42 -21.48 6.66 -14.51
CA LYS A 42 -20.93 7.60 -13.54
C LYS A 42 -19.45 7.70 -13.85
N SER A 43 -18.97 8.91 -14.16
CA SER A 43 -17.56 9.22 -14.39
C SER A 43 -16.80 9.01 -13.08
N GLY A 44 -16.56 7.74 -12.75
CA GLY A 44 -15.65 7.36 -11.69
C GLY A 44 -14.28 7.87 -12.11
N LYS A 45 -13.75 8.82 -11.34
CA LYS A 45 -12.38 9.33 -11.47
C LYS A 45 -11.46 8.14 -11.77
N ALA A 46 -10.90 8.10 -12.98
CA ALA A 46 -10.15 6.94 -13.45
C ALA A 46 -9.01 6.63 -12.46
N ARG A 47 -8.97 5.39 -11.96
CA ARG A 47 -7.92 4.90 -11.06
C ARG A 47 -6.57 5.09 -11.76
N ASP A 48 -5.67 5.86 -11.15
CA ASP A 48 -4.33 6.10 -11.71
C ASP A 48 -3.49 4.82 -11.61
N ALA A 49 -3.13 4.26 -12.77
CA ALA A 49 -2.38 3.02 -12.92
C ALA A 49 -1.01 3.07 -12.21
N PHE A 50 -0.45 4.27 -12.05
CA PHE A 50 0.82 4.50 -11.35
C PHE A 50 0.83 3.85 -9.95
N TYR A 51 -0.22 4.06 -9.15
CA TYR A 51 -0.24 3.58 -7.77
C TYR A 51 -0.35 2.06 -7.69
N ASP A 52 -1.03 1.43 -8.64
CA ASP A 52 -1.12 -0.03 -8.71
C ASP A 52 0.18 -0.65 -9.19
N ASN A 53 0.82 -0.04 -10.20
CA ASN A 53 2.14 -0.43 -10.65
C ASN A 53 3.18 -0.28 -9.54
N ALA A 54 3.14 0.81 -8.77
CA ALA A 54 4.06 1.05 -7.66
C ALA A 54 3.91 -0.01 -6.56
N LYS A 55 2.67 -0.29 -6.13
CA LYS A 55 2.41 -1.34 -5.13
C LYS A 55 2.85 -2.72 -5.62
N TYR A 56 2.58 -3.04 -6.89
CA TYR A 56 3.00 -4.31 -7.48
C TYR A 56 4.52 -4.46 -7.53
N LEU A 57 5.22 -3.46 -8.07
CA LEU A 57 6.68 -3.51 -8.16
C LEU A 57 7.32 -3.54 -6.76
N ALA A 58 6.76 -2.82 -5.80
CA ALA A 58 7.23 -2.84 -4.42
C ALA A 58 7.02 -4.23 -3.78
N ILE A 59 5.90 -4.94 -4.04
CA ILE A 59 5.69 -6.27 -3.45
C ILE A 59 6.60 -7.31 -4.10
N VAL A 60 6.94 -7.14 -5.38
CA VAL A 60 7.96 -7.95 -6.03
C VAL A 60 9.31 -7.80 -5.33
N LEU A 61 9.71 -6.56 -5.00
CA LEU A 61 10.95 -6.30 -4.27
C LEU A 61 10.95 -6.89 -2.85
N VAL A 62 9.81 -6.89 -2.14
CA VAL A 62 9.66 -7.54 -0.83
C VAL A 62 10.00 -9.04 -0.92
N ALA A 63 9.37 -9.74 -1.88
CA ALA A 63 9.60 -11.17 -2.05
C ALA A 63 11.06 -11.48 -2.41
N MET A 64 11.65 -10.67 -3.29
CA MET A 64 13.08 -10.78 -3.64
C MET A 64 13.98 -10.53 -2.42
N GLY A 65 13.70 -9.49 -1.63
CA GLY A 65 14.43 -9.19 -0.40
C GLY A 65 14.45 -10.35 0.59
N HIS A 66 13.29 -10.98 0.83
CA HIS A 66 13.21 -12.15 1.70
C HIS A 66 13.92 -13.39 1.16
N SER A 67 14.03 -13.51 -0.17
CA SER A 67 14.80 -14.58 -0.82
C SER A 67 16.31 -14.37 -0.73
N TRP A 68 16.76 -13.12 -0.63
CA TRP A 68 18.18 -12.80 -0.46
C TRP A 68 18.64 -12.88 0.99
N GLU A 69 17.74 -12.74 1.96
CA GLU A 69 18.07 -12.73 3.39
C GLU A 69 18.98 -13.90 3.82
N PRO A 70 18.70 -15.18 3.43
CA PRO A 70 19.56 -16.30 3.80
C PRO A 70 20.87 -16.37 3.01
N LEU A 71 20.98 -15.64 1.90
CA LEU A 71 22.13 -15.65 0.99
C LEU A 71 23.16 -14.54 1.31
N ARG A 72 22.90 -13.72 2.35
CA ARG A 72 23.69 -12.54 2.66
C ARG A 72 25.12 -12.86 3.10
N ASP A 73 25.28 -13.89 3.93
CA ASP A 73 26.58 -14.21 4.53
C ASP A 73 27.58 -14.76 3.50
N GLY A 74 27.08 -15.43 2.44
CA GLY A 74 27.89 -15.93 1.33
C GLY A 74 28.04 -14.96 0.14
N SER A 75 27.29 -13.85 0.11
CA SER A 75 27.27 -12.95 -1.05
C SER A 75 27.14 -11.49 -0.65
N ARG A 76 28.25 -10.76 -0.82
CA ARG A 76 28.29 -9.30 -0.66
C ARG A 76 27.31 -8.60 -1.60
N ALA A 77 27.09 -9.14 -2.80
CA ALA A 77 26.12 -8.62 -3.75
C ALA A 77 24.68 -8.81 -3.22
N ALA A 78 24.33 -9.98 -2.72
CA ALA A 78 23.01 -10.23 -2.10
C ALA A 78 22.80 -9.32 -0.88
N SER A 79 23.80 -9.16 -0.03
CA SER A 79 23.76 -8.25 1.12
C SER A 79 23.56 -6.79 0.71
N ALA A 80 24.26 -6.31 -0.33
CA ALA A 80 24.09 -4.96 -0.86
C ALA A 80 22.68 -4.72 -1.43
N LEU A 81 22.18 -5.65 -2.25
CA LEU A 81 20.83 -5.61 -2.81
C LEU A 81 19.77 -5.61 -1.70
N TYR A 82 19.97 -6.45 -0.69
CA TYR A 82 19.13 -6.53 0.49
C TYR A 82 19.07 -5.19 1.22
N ILE A 83 20.22 -4.60 1.56
CA ILE A 83 20.29 -3.30 2.27
C ILE A 83 19.54 -2.22 1.50
N ILE A 84 19.77 -2.11 0.19
CA ILE A 84 19.10 -1.10 -0.65
C ILE A 84 17.60 -1.29 -0.64
N VAL A 85 17.14 -2.51 -0.95
CA VAL A 85 15.71 -2.79 -1.02
C VAL A 85 15.07 -2.52 0.34
N TYR A 86 15.66 -3.01 1.44
CA TYR A 86 15.18 -2.76 2.81
C TYR A 86 15.14 -1.28 3.19
N THR A 87 16.03 -0.45 2.64
CA THR A 87 16.02 0.99 2.90
C THR A 87 14.78 1.68 2.34
N PHE A 88 14.15 1.22 1.25
CA PHE A 88 13.06 1.99 0.63
C PHE A 88 11.76 1.23 0.36
N HIS A 89 11.75 -0.11 0.31
CA HIS A 89 10.55 -0.83 -0.10
C HIS A 89 9.39 -0.66 0.89
N MET A 90 9.64 -0.76 2.22
CA MET A 90 8.61 -0.49 3.24
C MET A 90 8.24 0.99 3.25
N PRO A 91 9.18 1.96 3.29
CA PRO A 91 8.86 3.38 3.13
C PRO A 91 7.97 3.69 1.91
N ALA A 92 8.23 3.08 0.75
CA ALA A 92 7.40 3.26 -0.44
C ALA A 92 5.95 2.80 -0.23
N PHE A 93 5.74 1.63 0.36
CA PHE A 93 4.40 1.15 0.72
C PHE A 93 3.71 2.03 1.75
N ILE A 94 4.44 2.46 2.77
CA ILE A 94 3.93 3.28 3.85
C ILE A 94 3.52 4.67 3.34
N VAL A 95 4.34 5.29 2.49
CA VAL A 95 4.02 6.58 1.84
C VAL A 95 2.77 6.47 0.97
N ILE A 96 2.64 5.42 0.16
CA ILE A 96 1.42 5.18 -0.63
C ILE A 96 0.21 4.99 0.28
N SER A 97 0.36 4.22 1.36
CA SER A 97 -0.71 3.96 2.33
C SER A 97 -1.16 5.23 3.06
N GLY A 98 -0.21 6.09 3.46
CA GLY A 98 -0.49 7.42 4.00
C GLY A 98 -1.23 8.29 3.00
N TYR A 99 -0.77 8.34 1.74
CA TYR A 99 -1.41 9.12 0.68
C TYR A 99 -2.89 8.75 0.45
N PHE A 100 -3.22 7.46 0.47
CA PHE A 100 -4.60 6.99 0.35
C PHE A 100 -5.42 7.18 1.64
N SER A 101 -4.76 7.38 2.78
CA SER A 101 -5.41 7.58 4.08
C SER A 101 -5.81 9.02 4.35
N ARG A 102 -5.37 10.00 3.54
CA ARG A 102 -5.71 11.44 3.70
C ARG A 102 -7.21 11.75 3.83
N SER A 103 -8.05 10.91 3.21
CA SER A 103 -9.51 11.06 3.26
C SER A 103 -10.14 10.40 4.49
N PHE A 104 -9.42 9.61 5.27
CA PHE A 104 -9.95 8.92 6.45
C PHE A 104 -10.39 9.91 7.54
N ASP A 105 -11.61 9.71 8.04
CA ASP A 105 -12.30 10.60 9.00
C ASP A 105 -12.85 9.83 10.21
N ALA A 106 -12.45 8.57 10.40
CA ALA A 106 -12.98 7.67 11.44
C ALA A 106 -14.52 7.50 11.45
N SER A 107 -15.22 7.84 10.36
CA SER A 107 -16.65 7.56 10.24
C SER A 107 -16.95 6.06 10.37
N PRO A 108 -18.12 5.65 10.90
CA PRO A 108 -18.45 4.23 11.12
C PRO A 108 -18.23 3.34 9.88
N ALA A 109 -18.55 3.86 8.69
CA ALA A 109 -18.33 3.14 7.43
C ALA A 109 -16.84 2.94 7.09
N ARG A 110 -16.00 3.95 7.33
CA ARG A 110 -14.55 3.83 7.11
C ARG A 110 -13.88 2.99 8.19
N LEU A 111 -14.32 3.10 9.44
CA LEU A 111 -13.85 2.26 10.53
C LEU A 111 -14.20 0.79 10.29
N LYS A 112 -15.43 0.50 9.87
CA LYS A 112 -15.83 -0.86 9.44
C LYS A 112 -14.88 -1.41 8.38
N ARG A 113 -14.60 -0.63 7.31
CA ARG A 113 -13.67 -1.05 6.25
C ARG A 113 -12.24 -1.27 6.75
N LEU A 114 -11.78 -0.46 7.70
CA LEU A 114 -10.46 -0.61 8.31
C LEU A 114 -10.38 -1.90 9.13
N ILE A 115 -11.41 -2.18 9.94
CA ILE A 115 -11.49 -3.40 10.75
C ILE A 115 -11.56 -4.63 9.83
N THR A 116 -12.49 -4.64 8.87
CA THR A 116 -12.66 -5.80 7.99
C THR A 116 -11.49 -6.02 7.05
N GLY A 117 -10.84 -4.94 6.57
CA GLY A 117 -9.78 -5.04 5.57
C GLY A 117 -8.36 -5.08 6.13
N VAL A 118 -8.17 -4.86 7.43
CA VAL A 118 -6.84 -4.85 8.06
C VAL A 118 -6.84 -5.64 9.37
N ALA A 119 -7.68 -5.28 10.34
CA ALA A 119 -7.64 -5.91 11.67
C ALA A 119 -8.05 -7.39 11.64
N VAL A 120 -9.08 -7.75 10.86
CA VAL A 120 -9.47 -9.16 10.74
C VAL A 120 -8.43 -10.00 10.01
N PRO A 121 -7.92 -9.57 8.82
CA PRO A 121 -6.80 -10.25 8.20
C PRO A 121 -5.59 -10.38 9.13
N TYR A 122 -5.28 -9.35 9.93
CA TYR A 122 -4.22 -9.43 10.94
C TYR A 122 -4.45 -10.59 11.91
N VAL A 123 -5.59 -10.62 12.61
CA VAL A 123 -5.87 -11.67 13.61
C VAL A 123 -5.86 -13.06 12.98
N VAL A 124 -6.45 -13.23 11.79
CA VAL A 124 -6.47 -14.55 11.14
C VAL A 124 -5.07 -14.97 10.72
N PHE A 125 -4.30 -14.10 10.07
CA PHE A 125 -2.94 -14.45 9.62
C PHE A 125 -1.97 -14.62 10.78
N GLU A 126 -2.13 -13.90 11.89
CA GLU A 126 -1.35 -14.11 13.10
C GLU A 126 -1.52 -15.55 13.58
N VAL A 127 -2.78 -15.99 13.78
CA VAL A 127 -3.08 -17.37 14.19
C VAL A 127 -2.54 -18.39 13.20
N VAL A 128 -2.76 -18.18 11.89
CA VAL A 128 -2.28 -19.12 10.87
C VAL A 128 -0.75 -19.17 10.82
N TYR A 129 -0.06 -18.04 11.03
CA TYR A 129 1.40 -18.00 11.10
C TYR A 129 1.95 -18.65 12.36
N THR A 130 1.32 -18.44 13.52
CA THR A 130 1.68 -19.16 14.75
C THR A 130 1.56 -20.66 14.54
N LEU A 131 0.44 -21.14 13.96
CA LEU A 131 0.25 -22.55 13.63
C LEU A 131 1.32 -23.04 12.65
N PHE A 132 1.60 -22.27 11.60
CA PHE A 132 2.64 -22.62 10.63
C PHE A 132 4.01 -22.75 11.30
N LYS A 133 4.39 -21.82 12.18
CA LYS A 133 5.64 -21.92 12.94
C LYS A 133 5.66 -23.14 13.85
N ARG A 134 4.55 -23.44 14.56
CA ARG A 134 4.46 -24.60 15.46
C ARG A 134 4.63 -25.93 14.73
N TYR A 135 3.97 -26.10 13.58
CA TYR A 135 3.91 -27.39 12.89
C TYR A 135 4.94 -27.55 11.78
N ALA A 136 5.22 -26.49 11.01
CA ALA A 136 6.17 -26.58 9.91
C ALA A 136 7.60 -26.20 10.32
N GLY A 137 7.75 -25.42 11.41
CA GLY A 137 9.04 -25.03 11.97
C GLY A 137 9.42 -25.78 13.24
N ASP A 138 8.71 -26.86 13.58
CA ASP A 138 8.97 -27.74 14.73
C ASP A 138 9.10 -27.03 16.10
N ASP A 139 8.35 -25.94 16.30
CA ASP A 139 8.30 -25.16 17.55
C ASP A 139 6.92 -25.26 18.23
N PRO A 140 6.50 -26.44 18.75
CA PRO A 140 5.14 -26.67 19.22
C PRO A 140 4.73 -25.79 20.42
N GLY A 141 5.72 -25.27 21.15
CA GLY A 141 5.53 -24.38 22.30
C GLY A 141 5.31 -22.91 21.94
N TYR A 142 5.45 -22.50 20.68
CA TYR A 142 5.42 -21.08 20.30
C TYR A 142 4.10 -20.39 20.63
N ASP A 143 4.08 -19.42 21.54
CA ASP A 143 2.85 -18.83 22.08
C ASP A 143 1.94 -18.16 21.03
N PHE A 144 0.62 -18.23 21.28
CA PHE A 144 -0.35 -17.42 20.56
C PHE A 144 -0.41 -16.03 21.20
N SER A 145 0.25 -15.05 20.58
CA SER A 145 0.19 -13.65 21.01
C SER A 145 -0.30 -12.77 19.86
N LEU A 146 -1.40 -12.05 20.08
CA LEU A 146 -1.81 -10.96 19.19
C LEU A 146 -1.04 -9.67 19.45
N LEU A 147 -0.22 -9.66 20.51
CA LEU A 147 0.62 -8.54 20.89
C LEU A 147 2.05 -8.71 20.40
N ASP A 148 2.49 -9.88 19.94
CA ASP A 148 3.83 -10.07 19.38
C ASP A 148 3.69 -10.50 17.91
N PRO A 149 3.51 -9.56 16.97
CA PRO A 149 3.16 -9.86 15.60
C PRO A 149 4.29 -10.59 14.87
N TRP A 150 4.04 -11.82 14.44
CA TRP A 150 5.07 -12.62 13.79
C TRP A 150 5.35 -12.23 12.33
N TYR A 151 6.64 -11.97 12.05
CA TYR A 151 7.26 -11.82 10.72
C TYR A 151 6.72 -10.70 9.82
N LEU A 152 5.51 -10.86 9.25
CA LEU A 152 4.90 -9.90 8.31
C LEU A 152 3.67 -9.21 8.91
N THR A 153 3.09 -9.73 9.98
CA THR A 153 1.84 -9.21 10.52
C THR A 153 2.02 -7.84 11.19
N TRP A 154 3.25 -7.48 11.57
CA TRP A 154 3.61 -6.17 12.12
C TRP A 154 3.12 -4.99 11.25
N PHE A 155 3.18 -5.15 9.92
CA PHE A 155 2.77 -4.09 9.00
C PHE A 155 1.26 -3.88 9.03
N LEU A 156 0.45 -4.92 9.24
CA LEU A 156 -1.00 -4.80 9.29
C LEU A 156 -1.42 -4.08 10.57
N VAL A 157 -0.85 -4.46 11.72
CA VAL A 157 -1.13 -3.78 12.98
C VAL A 157 -0.64 -2.33 12.97
N SER A 158 0.56 -2.08 12.44
CA SER A 158 1.08 -0.73 12.24
C SER A 158 0.20 0.09 11.31
N LEU A 159 -0.21 -0.47 10.17
CA LEU A 159 -1.12 0.19 9.22
C LEU A 159 -2.47 0.49 9.85
N PHE A 160 -3.00 -0.41 10.70
CA PHE A 160 -4.22 -0.17 11.44
C PHE A 160 -4.09 1.06 12.34
N VAL A 161 -3.04 1.12 13.17
CA VAL A 161 -2.79 2.23 14.09
C VAL A 161 -2.52 3.54 13.35
N TRP A 162 -1.66 3.53 12.32
CA TRP A 162 -1.37 4.72 11.52
C TRP A 162 -2.63 5.27 10.85
N ARG A 163 -3.46 4.41 10.25
CA ARG A 163 -4.72 4.84 9.63
C ARG A 163 -5.70 5.39 10.66
N LEU A 164 -5.82 4.74 11.82
CA LEU A 164 -6.68 5.20 12.90
C LEU A 164 -6.22 6.56 13.44
N SER A 165 -4.91 6.81 13.53
CA SER A 165 -4.32 8.07 13.98
C SER A 165 -4.44 9.22 12.96
N THR A 166 -4.87 8.96 11.73
CA THR A 166 -4.91 9.98 10.65
C THR A 166 -5.64 11.29 11.02
N PRO A 167 -6.81 11.28 11.69
CA PRO A 167 -7.48 12.51 12.07
C PRO A 167 -6.64 13.41 12.98
N ILE A 168 -5.80 12.82 13.84
CA ILE A 168 -4.89 13.55 14.75
C ILE A 168 -3.82 14.28 13.93
N TRP A 169 -3.18 13.60 12.98
CA TRP A 169 -2.15 14.22 12.13
C TRP A 169 -2.68 15.38 11.29
N LYS A 170 -3.96 15.38 10.96
CA LYS A 170 -4.60 16.44 10.18
C LYS A 170 -4.90 17.70 10.99
N THR A 171 -4.92 17.64 12.32
CA THR A 171 -5.09 18.82 13.19
C THR A 171 -3.76 19.46 13.58
N ILE A 172 -2.66 18.71 13.53
CA ILE A 172 -1.31 19.19 13.86
C ILE A 172 -0.79 20.14 12.77
N ARG A 173 -0.24 21.29 13.17
CA ARG A 173 0.32 22.33 12.26
C ARG A 173 1.56 21.86 11.48
N TRP A 174 2.42 21.08 12.14
CA TRP A 174 3.71 20.59 11.64
C TRP A 174 3.81 19.07 11.82
N PRO A 175 2.96 18.27 11.14
CA PRO A 175 2.82 16.85 11.45
C PRO A 175 4.10 16.05 11.16
N LEU A 176 4.82 16.39 10.09
CA LEU A 176 6.04 15.68 9.71
C LEU A 176 7.19 15.88 10.73
N PRO A 177 7.58 17.11 11.13
CA PRO A 177 8.55 17.30 12.22
C PRO A 177 8.16 16.61 13.52
N VAL A 178 6.88 16.65 13.90
CA VAL A 178 6.38 15.97 15.11
C VAL A 178 6.55 14.45 14.99
N SER A 179 6.19 13.86 13.84
CA SER A 179 6.39 12.42 13.63
C SER A 179 7.87 12.01 13.64
N LEU A 180 8.77 12.85 13.11
CA LEU A 180 10.22 12.60 13.16
C LEU A 180 10.76 12.67 14.59
N ALA A 181 10.27 13.61 15.40
CA ALA A 181 10.61 13.69 16.81
C ALA A 181 10.19 12.42 17.56
N ILE A 182 8.98 11.91 17.30
CA ILE A 182 8.50 10.64 17.88
C ILE A 182 9.38 9.47 17.45
N ALA A 183 9.72 9.35 16.16
CA ALA A 183 10.61 8.31 15.67
C ALA A 183 12.01 8.38 16.31
N ALA A 184 12.57 9.58 16.45
CA ALA A 184 13.86 9.79 17.09
C ALA A 184 13.82 9.42 18.57
N LEU A 185 12.76 9.79 19.30
CA LEU A 185 12.58 9.40 20.70
C LEU A 185 12.43 7.88 20.85
N ALA A 186 11.71 7.23 19.93
CA ALA A 186 11.59 5.78 19.93
C ALA A 186 12.95 5.08 19.74
N SER A 187 13.77 5.59 18.80
CA SER A 187 15.11 5.06 18.51
C SER A 187 16.10 5.14 19.68
N VAL A 188 15.81 5.93 20.71
CA VAL A 188 16.68 6.07 21.90
C VAL A 188 16.07 5.51 23.17
N SER A 189 14.89 4.89 23.06
CA SER A 189 14.10 4.41 24.19
C SER A 189 14.04 2.87 24.19
N PRO A 190 15.01 2.17 24.80
CA PRO A 190 15.02 0.70 24.89
C PRO A 190 13.89 0.15 25.77
N SER A 191 13.21 1.00 26.54
CA SER A 191 12.04 0.60 27.34
C SER A 191 10.76 0.44 26.50
N ILE A 192 10.78 0.84 25.23
CA ILE A 192 9.68 0.55 24.30
C ILE A 192 9.83 -0.92 23.92
N GLY A 193 9.04 -1.77 24.57
CA GLY A 193 9.09 -3.21 24.37
C GLY A 193 8.64 -3.65 22.98
N ASP A 194 8.85 -4.94 22.70
CA ASP A 194 8.50 -5.60 21.44
C ASP A 194 6.99 -5.74 21.21
N ASP A 195 6.16 -5.41 22.22
CA ASP A 195 4.71 -5.43 22.13
C ASP A 195 4.19 -4.57 20.96
N LEU A 196 3.44 -5.20 20.07
CA LEU A 196 2.86 -4.72 18.81
C LEU A 196 3.90 -4.26 17.78
N ASP A 197 5.17 -4.64 17.96
CA ASP A 197 6.30 -4.13 17.18
C ASP A 197 6.36 -2.59 17.25
N MET A 198 6.16 -2.06 18.46
CA MET A 198 5.99 -0.62 18.73
C MET A 198 7.17 0.20 18.20
N GLN A 199 8.38 -0.33 18.28
CA GLN A 199 9.57 0.29 17.70
C GLN A 199 9.39 0.55 16.20
N ARG A 200 9.02 -0.47 15.41
CA ARG A 200 8.73 -0.28 13.97
C ARG A 200 7.59 0.67 13.75
N LEU A 201 6.51 0.54 14.51
CA LEU A 201 5.34 1.40 14.38
C LEU A 201 5.72 2.88 14.51
N LEU A 202 6.49 3.23 15.54
CA LEU A 202 6.88 4.61 15.83
C LEU A 202 7.99 5.11 14.90
N GLN A 203 8.99 4.29 14.60
CA GLN A 203 10.11 4.67 13.74
C GLN A 203 9.70 4.82 12.27
N PHE A 204 8.71 4.06 11.78
CA PHE A 204 8.18 4.19 10.42
C PHE A 204 7.05 5.22 10.26
N LEU A 205 6.48 5.72 11.37
CA LEU A 205 5.42 6.73 11.37
C LEU A 205 5.71 7.95 10.48
N PRO A 206 6.94 8.51 10.41
CA PRO A 206 7.23 9.67 9.56
C PRO A 206 6.94 9.43 8.08
N PHE A 207 7.12 8.21 7.58
CA PHE A 207 6.82 7.89 6.18
C PHE A 207 5.31 7.89 5.92
N PHE A 208 4.51 7.45 6.89
CA PHE A 208 3.06 7.47 6.77
C PHE A 208 2.55 8.91 6.78
N VAL A 209 3.06 9.70 7.71
CA VAL A 209 2.73 11.14 7.83
C VAL A 209 3.20 11.92 6.61
N LEU A 210 4.39 11.61 6.06
CA LEU A 210 4.83 12.15 4.77
C LEU A 210 3.79 11.87 3.68
N GLY A 211 3.33 10.61 3.57
CA GLY A 211 2.25 10.24 2.67
C GLY A 211 0.98 11.07 2.85
N LEU A 212 0.59 11.37 4.09
CA LEU A 212 -0.57 12.25 4.39
C LEU A 212 -0.37 13.68 3.90
N CYS A 213 0.87 14.19 3.95
CA CYS A 213 1.22 15.52 3.47
C CYS A 213 1.37 15.61 1.94
N LEU A 214 1.58 14.49 1.25
CA LEU A 214 1.77 14.49 -0.20
C LEU A 214 0.47 14.83 -0.95
N LYS A 215 0.64 15.56 -2.06
CA LYS A 215 -0.41 15.91 -3.01
C LYS A 215 -0.13 15.27 -4.38
N PRO A 216 -1.13 15.14 -5.27
CA PRO A 216 -0.92 14.56 -6.61
C PRO A 216 0.25 15.19 -7.38
N GLU A 217 0.49 16.49 -7.21
CA GLU A 217 1.54 17.24 -7.89
C GLU A 217 2.94 16.72 -7.54
N HIS A 218 3.17 16.29 -6.29
CA HIS A 218 4.45 15.71 -5.87
C HIS A 218 4.74 14.39 -6.58
N PHE A 219 3.71 13.56 -6.82
CA PHE A 219 3.87 12.35 -7.62
C PHE A 219 4.11 12.67 -9.10
N GLN A 220 3.58 13.78 -9.62
CA GLN A 220 3.91 14.22 -10.98
C GLN A 220 5.36 14.69 -11.11
N LEU A 221 5.93 15.31 -10.07
CA LEU A 221 7.35 15.71 -10.06
C LEU A 221 8.29 14.53 -10.25
N VAL A 222 8.11 13.45 -9.48
CA VAL A 222 8.96 12.25 -9.60
C VAL A 222 8.75 11.52 -10.93
N ARG A 223 7.59 11.69 -11.58
CA ARG A 223 7.29 11.06 -12.88
C ARG A 223 7.89 11.76 -14.09
N ARG A 224 8.54 12.93 -13.91
CA ARG A 224 9.17 13.68 -15.00
C ARG A 224 10.40 12.96 -15.56
N LYS A 225 10.79 13.31 -16.79
CA LYS A 225 11.95 12.70 -17.46
C LYS A 225 13.25 12.99 -16.70
N GLU A 226 13.38 14.20 -16.18
CA GLU A 226 14.55 14.65 -15.43
C GLU A 226 14.72 13.82 -14.15
N ALA A 227 13.62 13.60 -13.42
CA ALA A 227 13.63 12.75 -12.22
C ALA A 227 14.04 11.30 -12.53
N ARG A 228 13.61 10.74 -13.68
CA ARG A 228 14.02 9.39 -14.11
C ARG A 228 15.51 9.29 -14.44
N ILE A 229 16.05 10.34 -15.06
CA ILE A 229 17.47 10.42 -15.41
C ILE A 229 18.30 10.58 -14.13
N ILE A 230 17.90 11.46 -13.21
CA ILE A 230 18.57 11.70 -11.92
C ILE A 230 18.46 10.47 -11.00
N ALA A 231 17.36 9.72 -11.07
CA ALA A 231 17.20 8.50 -10.29
C ALA A 231 18.31 7.47 -10.56
N LEU A 232 18.87 7.42 -11.78
CA LEU A 232 19.92 6.47 -12.15
C LEU A 232 21.24 6.67 -11.40
N PRO A 233 21.92 7.83 -11.46
CA PRO A 233 23.13 8.05 -10.69
C PRO A 233 22.88 7.99 -9.18
N VAL A 234 21.70 8.39 -8.70
CA VAL A 234 21.35 8.30 -7.26
C VAL A 234 21.24 6.84 -6.81
N PHE A 235 20.51 5.99 -7.55
CA PHE A 235 20.42 4.56 -7.22
C PHE A 235 21.76 3.86 -7.39
N ALA A 236 22.54 4.20 -8.43
CA ALA A 236 23.87 3.64 -8.64
C ALA A 236 24.81 4.00 -7.49
N ALA A 237 24.82 5.26 -7.04
CA ALA A 237 25.60 5.69 -5.88
C ALA A 237 25.15 4.98 -4.60
N ALA A 238 23.83 4.85 -4.38
CA ALA A 238 23.29 4.10 -3.25
C ALA A 238 23.67 2.61 -3.30
N LEU A 239 23.73 2.00 -4.49
CA LEU A 239 24.17 0.62 -4.68
C LEU A 239 25.65 0.44 -4.40
N LEU A 240 26.49 1.35 -4.90
CA LEU A 240 27.92 1.35 -4.59
C LEU A 240 28.16 1.55 -3.09
N PHE A 241 27.42 2.47 -2.47
CA PHE A 241 27.49 2.69 -1.02
C PHE A 241 27.04 1.46 -0.24
N ALA A 242 25.90 0.85 -0.59
CA ALA A 242 25.43 -0.37 0.07
C ALA A 242 26.40 -1.54 -0.11
N TYR A 243 27.02 -1.67 -1.28
CA TYR A 243 28.07 -2.66 -1.52
C TYR A 243 29.30 -2.38 -0.65
N TRP A 244 29.71 -1.12 -0.50
CA TRP A 244 30.77 -0.72 0.42
C TRP A 244 30.41 -0.95 1.90
N ALA A 245 29.16 -0.67 2.29
CA ALA A 245 28.66 -0.76 3.66
C ALA A 245 28.32 -2.18 4.10
N ALA A 246 27.98 -3.09 3.17
CA ALA A 246 27.55 -4.45 3.47
C ALA A 246 28.42 -5.24 4.47
N PRO A 247 29.77 -5.20 4.40
CA PRO A 247 30.62 -5.87 5.40
C PRO A 247 30.97 -4.98 6.62
N ARG A 248 30.51 -3.72 6.66
CA ARG A 248 30.93 -2.70 7.66
C ARG A 248 29.81 -2.23 8.57
N MET A 249 28.56 -2.38 8.14
CA MET A 249 27.38 -1.89 8.84
C MET A 249 26.35 -2.99 8.98
N THR A 250 25.72 -3.06 10.15
CA THR A 250 24.56 -3.94 10.34
C THR A 250 23.38 -3.44 9.52
N ALA A 251 22.71 -4.36 8.83
CA ALA A 251 21.44 -4.07 8.16
C ALA A 251 20.30 -3.82 9.15
N ALA A 252 20.49 -4.09 10.45
CA ALA A 252 19.45 -3.96 11.46
C ALA A 252 18.86 -2.54 11.55
N TRP A 253 19.65 -1.50 11.25
CA TRP A 253 19.16 -0.12 11.13
C TRP A 253 18.02 0.04 10.12
N THR A 254 18.01 -0.77 9.05
CA THR A 254 16.96 -0.73 8.02
C THR A 254 15.66 -1.40 8.47
N TYR A 255 15.69 -2.15 9.57
CA TYR A 255 14.51 -2.85 10.09
C TYR A 255 13.64 -1.98 10.99
N HIS A 256 14.19 -0.87 11.52
CA HIS A 256 13.50 0.07 12.39
C HIS A 256 12.83 -0.56 13.62
N ARG A 257 13.30 -1.74 14.05
CA ARG A 257 12.69 -2.51 15.15
C ARG A 257 13.44 -2.40 16.47
N ASP A 258 14.69 -1.94 16.41
CA ASP A 258 15.60 -1.91 17.54
C ASP A 258 15.91 -0.44 17.88
N SER A 259 16.10 -0.15 19.16
CA SER A 259 16.72 1.09 19.64
C SER A 259 18.23 1.09 19.36
N ALA A 260 18.85 2.27 19.40
CA ALA A 260 20.29 2.39 19.21
C ALA A 260 21.08 1.54 20.21
N GLN A 261 20.61 1.49 21.47
CA GLN A 261 21.24 0.76 22.56
C GLN A 261 21.19 -0.76 22.33
N GLU A 262 20.08 -1.29 21.82
CA GLU A 262 19.95 -2.71 21.46
C GLU A 262 20.85 -3.10 20.28
N LEU A 263 21.16 -2.14 19.40
CA LEU A 263 22.14 -2.30 18.33
C LEU A 263 23.59 -2.13 18.80
N GLY A 264 23.82 -1.97 20.11
CA GLY A 264 25.16 -1.75 20.69
C GLY A 264 25.75 -0.37 20.40
N ALA A 265 24.91 0.60 19.99
CA ALA A 265 25.32 1.96 19.66
C ALA A 265 24.89 2.96 20.75
N PRO A 266 25.64 4.07 20.93
CA PRO A 266 25.23 5.13 21.87
C PRO A 266 23.87 5.72 21.51
N GLY A 267 23.04 6.08 22.49
CA GLY A 267 21.68 6.59 22.24
C GLY A 267 21.60 7.74 21.24
N TRP A 268 22.53 8.69 21.25
CA TRP A 268 22.54 9.81 20.30
C TRP A 268 22.63 9.36 18.82
N THR A 269 23.23 8.19 18.56
CA THR A 269 23.31 7.62 17.21
C THR A 269 21.93 7.27 16.67
N GLY A 270 20.97 6.90 17.53
CA GLY A 270 19.59 6.63 17.13
C GLY A 270 18.92 7.84 16.49
N ILE A 271 19.11 9.03 17.07
CA ILE A 271 18.57 10.28 16.52
C ILE A 271 19.18 10.55 15.14
N VAL A 272 20.50 10.46 15.03
CA VAL A 272 21.22 10.71 13.76
C VAL A 272 20.81 9.69 12.69
N MET A 273 20.78 8.41 13.04
CA MET A 273 20.39 7.32 12.15
C MET A 273 18.93 7.42 11.74
N THR A 274 18.02 7.84 12.62
CA THR A 274 16.61 8.08 12.27
C THR A 274 16.49 9.14 11.17
N LEU A 275 17.17 10.27 11.32
CA LEU A 275 17.13 11.35 10.32
C LEU A 275 17.83 10.94 9.02
N ALA A 276 18.99 10.29 9.12
CA ALA A 276 19.76 9.84 7.96
C ALA A 276 19.01 8.76 7.17
N MET A 277 18.46 7.74 7.84
CA MET A 277 17.64 6.69 7.22
C MET A 277 16.37 7.28 6.63
N PHE A 278 15.66 8.16 7.33
CA PHE A 278 14.49 8.84 6.77
C PHE A 278 14.82 9.56 5.46
N GLY A 279 15.90 10.36 5.44
CA GLY A 279 16.36 11.04 4.23
C GLY A 279 16.70 10.07 3.09
N CYS A 280 17.52 9.05 3.36
CA CYS A 280 17.91 8.03 2.38
C CYS A 280 16.70 7.29 1.81
N SER A 281 15.81 6.82 2.68
CA SER A 281 14.57 6.12 2.34
C SER A 281 13.65 6.98 1.48
N VAL A 282 13.48 8.27 1.80
CA VAL A 282 12.66 9.19 1.00
C VAL A 282 13.26 9.40 -0.38
N ILE A 283 14.57 9.62 -0.48
CA ILE A 283 15.27 9.80 -1.76
C ILE A 283 15.14 8.54 -2.63
N LEU A 284 15.41 7.35 -2.06
CA LEU A 284 15.30 6.08 -2.79
C LEU A 284 13.87 5.74 -3.16
N THR A 285 12.90 6.07 -2.30
CA THR A 285 11.46 5.95 -2.60
C THR A 285 11.08 6.85 -3.78
N ALA A 286 11.57 8.10 -3.82
CA ALA A 286 11.32 9.01 -4.92
C ALA A 286 11.95 8.50 -6.24
N CYS A 287 13.16 7.95 -6.18
CA CYS A 287 13.82 7.35 -7.34
C CYS A 287 13.06 6.11 -7.84
N PHE A 288 12.60 5.25 -6.92
CA PHE A 288 11.76 4.11 -7.26
C PHE A 288 10.49 4.56 -7.96
N PHE A 289 9.77 5.54 -7.40
CA PHE A 289 8.59 6.13 -8.02
C PHE A 289 8.86 6.77 -9.38
N ALA A 290 10.04 7.32 -9.62
CA ALA A 290 10.38 7.87 -10.92
C ALA A 290 10.37 6.82 -12.02
N TRP A 291 10.82 5.61 -11.71
CA TRP A 291 10.87 4.48 -12.65
C TRP A 291 9.56 3.69 -12.74
N VAL A 292 8.61 3.88 -11.82
CA VAL A 292 7.29 3.27 -11.94
C VAL A 292 6.54 3.82 -13.17
N PRO A 293 6.10 2.95 -14.10
CA PRO A 293 5.34 3.40 -15.26
C PRO A 293 3.96 3.95 -14.86
N GLY A 294 3.60 5.13 -15.38
CA GLY A 294 2.28 5.74 -15.16
C GLY A 294 1.17 5.25 -16.10
N ARG A 295 1.50 4.40 -17.08
CA ARG A 295 0.54 3.83 -18.05
C ARG A 295 0.00 2.48 -17.55
N LYS A 296 -1.17 2.08 -18.05
CA LYS A 296 -1.69 0.72 -17.84
C LYS A 296 -0.76 -0.29 -18.54
N LEU A 297 -0.36 -1.31 -17.81
CA LEU A 297 0.48 -2.43 -18.24
C LEU A 297 -0.20 -3.75 -17.88
N TRP A 298 0.36 -4.87 -18.36
CA TRP A 298 -0.18 -6.21 -18.10
C TRP A 298 -0.27 -6.52 -16.60
N PHE A 299 0.69 -6.05 -15.80
CA PHE A 299 0.73 -6.26 -14.36
C PHE A 299 -0.06 -5.23 -13.54
N THR A 300 -0.66 -4.21 -14.16
CA THR A 300 -1.42 -3.18 -13.41
C THR A 300 -2.57 -3.82 -12.62
N ALA A 301 -3.22 -4.85 -13.18
CA ALA A 301 -4.28 -5.58 -12.48
C ALA A 301 -3.78 -6.34 -11.23
N LEU A 302 -2.51 -6.76 -11.22
CA LEU A 302 -1.89 -7.46 -10.10
C LEU A 302 -1.67 -6.54 -8.90
N GLY A 303 -1.65 -5.22 -9.10
CA GLY A 303 -1.56 -4.22 -8.02
C GLY A 303 -2.76 -4.20 -7.06
N ALA A 304 -3.87 -4.87 -7.41
CA ALA A 304 -4.99 -5.12 -6.50
C ALA A 304 -4.73 -6.31 -5.56
N GLY A 305 -3.89 -7.27 -5.98
CA GLY A 305 -3.58 -8.49 -5.24
C GLY A 305 -2.39 -8.37 -4.29
N THR A 306 -1.84 -7.17 -4.08
CA THR A 306 -0.58 -7.01 -3.33
C THR A 306 -0.70 -7.42 -1.86
N LEU A 307 -1.87 -7.28 -1.25
CA LEU A 307 -2.10 -7.79 0.12
C LEU A 307 -2.07 -9.33 0.17
N TYR A 308 -2.56 -9.98 -0.89
CA TYR A 308 -2.54 -11.44 -1.02
C TYR A 308 -1.10 -11.92 -1.22
N GLY A 309 -0.37 -11.30 -2.14
CA GLY A 309 1.06 -11.55 -2.31
C GLY A 309 1.83 -11.34 -1.01
N TYR A 310 1.57 -10.25 -0.31
CA TYR A 310 2.19 -9.94 0.98
C TYR A 310 1.95 -11.03 2.03
N LEU A 311 0.70 -11.42 2.27
CA LEU A 311 0.41 -12.37 3.34
C LEU A 311 0.75 -13.81 2.96
N LEU A 312 0.70 -14.19 1.68
CA LEU A 312 0.92 -15.58 1.25
C LEU A 312 2.39 -15.90 0.97
N HIS A 313 3.20 -14.94 0.50
CA HIS A 313 4.60 -15.22 0.21
C HIS A 313 5.38 -15.58 1.48
N GLY A 314 4.94 -15.10 2.65
CA GLY A 314 5.64 -15.35 3.91
C GLY A 314 5.67 -16.83 4.30
N PHE A 315 4.65 -17.61 3.95
CA PHE A 315 4.66 -19.07 4.13
C PHE A 315 5.76 -19.72 3.30
N VAL A 316 5.96 -19.29 2.05
CA VAL A 316 7.02 -19.83 1.20
C VAL A 316 8.39 -19.33 1.67
N ALA A 317 8.51 -18.04 2.01
CA ALA A 317 9.76 -17.47 2.49
C ALA A 317 10.24 -18.11 3.80
N LYS A 318 9.34 -18.37 4.75
CA LYS A 318 9.70 -19.05 6.01
C LYS A 318 9.77 -20.56 5.87
N GLY A 319 8.85 -21.18 5.11
CA GLY A 319 8.92 -22.61 4.79
C GLY A 319 10.22 -23.01 4.11
N SER A 320 10.72 -22.18 3.19
CA SER A 320 12.04 -22.40 2.56
C SER A 320 13.21 -22.39 3.54
N ARG A 321 13.06 -21.77 4.72
CA ARG A 321 14.05 -21.82 5.82
C ARG A 321 13.81 -23.00 6.74
N PHE A 322 12.55 -23.31 7.06
CA PHE A 322 12.21 -24.45 7.91
C PHE A 322 12.54 -25.79 7.26
N TRP A 323 12.55 -25.85 5.93
CA TRP A 323 12.86 -27.05 5.17
C TRP A 323 14.22 -26.98 4.47
N ASP A 324 15.12 -26.14 4.96
CA ASP A 324 16.54 -26.10 4.57
C ASP A 324 16.80 -25.99 3.06
N TRP A 325 15.94 -25.27 2.31
CA TRP A 325 16.13 -25.14 0.86
C TRP A 325 17.47 -24.49 0.52
N TYR A 326 17.92 -23.55 1.35
CA TYR A 326 19.15 -22.79 1.17
C TYR A 326 20.44 -23.56 1.53
N ASP A 327 20.33 -24.77 2.07
CA ASP A 327 21.52 -25.61 2.35
C ASP A 327 22.13 -26.17 1.07
N ASN A 328 21.37 -26.12 -0.04
CA ASN A 328 21.88 -26.59 -1.31
C ASN A 328 22.92 -25.62 -1.91
N ALA A 329 24.13 -26.14 -2.15
CA ALA A 329 25.28 -25.37 -2.62
C ALA A 329 25.01 -24.57 -3.90
N TRP A 330 24.13 -25.03 -4.80
CA TRP A 330 23.85 -24.30 -6.04
C TRP A 330 23.21 -22.93 -5.78
N MET A 331 22.44 -22.76 -4.70
CA MET A 331 21.78 -21.49 -4.36
C MET A 331 22.77 -20.38 -4.00
N HIS A 332 23.96 -20.76 -3.53
CA HIS A 332 25.03 -19.82 -3.18
C HIS A 332 25.85 -19.36 -4.38
N THR A 333 25.70 -20.01 -5.53
CA THR A 333 26.36 -19.58 -6.78
C THR A 333 25.70 -18.32 -7.35
N PRO A 334 26.42 -17.50 -8.15
CA PRO A 334 25.83 -16.29 -8.76
C PRO A 334 24.60 -16.57 -9.62
N TRP A 335 24.60 -17.67 -10.39
CA TRP A 335 23.46 -18.04 -11.22
C TRP A 335 22.30 -18.57 -10.35
N GLY A 336 22.59 -19.29 -9.27
CA GLY A 336 21.60 -19.75 -8.30
C GLY A 336 20.86 -18.59 -7.65
N GLN A 337 21.59 -17.55 -7.22
CA GLN A 337 21.03 -16.31 -6.68
C GLN A 337 20.09 -15.62 -7.69
N VAL A 338 20.46 -15.59 -8.98
CA VAL A 338 19.60 -15.05 -10.05
C VAL A 338 18.33 -15.91 -10.21
N VAL A 339 18.46 -17.23 -10.23
CA VAL A 339 17.31 -18.14 -10.33
C VAL A 339 16.36 -17.96 -9.15
N VAL A 340 16.88 -17.94 -7.91
CA VAL A 340 16.08 -17.70 -6.70
C VAL A 340 15.36 -16.35 -6.76
N THR A 341 16.03 -15.30 -7.25
CA THR A 341 15.43 -13.96 -7.44
C THR A 341 14.27 -14.00 -8.43
N LEU A 342 14.45 -14.68 -9.57
CA LEU A 342 13.41 -14.82 -10.60
C LEU A 342 12.25 -15.68 -10.11
N LEU A 343 12.53 -16.74 -9.34
CA LEU A 343 11.50 -17.58 -8.71
C LEU A 343 10.69 -16.77 -7.69
N ALA A 344 11.33 -15.96 -6.86
CA ALA A 344 10.64 -15.08 -5.90
C ALA A 344 9.73 -14.06 -6.63
N GLY A 345 10.24 -13.44 -7.70
CA GLY A 345 9.45 -12.53 -8.55
C GLY A 345 8.29 -13.21 -9.29
N SER A 346 8.47 -14.46 -9.71
CA SER A 346 7.42 -15.24 -10.37
C SER A 346 6.36 -15.70 -9.38
N LEU A 347 6.77 -16.18 -8.21
CA LEU A 347 5.89 -16.58 -7.12
C LEU A 347 4.96 -15.43 -6.72
N ILE A 348 5.50 -14.25 -6.43
CA ILE A 348 4.68 -13.11 -6.02
C ILE A 348 3.75 -12.63 -7.14
N THR A 349 4.18 -12.72 -8.40
CA THR A 349 3.34 -12.46 -9.57
C THR A 349 2.12 -13.38 -9.57
N VAL A 350 2.33 -14.69 -9.37
CA VAL A 350 1.27 -15.71 -9.30
C VAL A 350 0.35 -15.45 -8.11
N LEU A 351 0.89 -15.15 -6.93
CA LEU A 351 0.12 -14.88 -5.72
C LEU A 351 -0.75 -13.62 -5.83
N CYS A 352 -0.35 -12.66 -6.67
CA CYS A 352 -1.15 -11.45 -6.93
C CYS A 352 -2.24 -11.65 -7.99
N THR A 353 -2.36 -12.83 -8.61
CA THR A 353 -3.33 -13.07 -9.69
C THR A 353 -4.79 -13.11 -9.19
N PRO A 354 -5.78 -12.78 -10.05
CA PRO A 354 -7.20 -12.83 -9.67
C PRO A 354 -7.71 -14.19 -9.15
N PRO A 355 -7.25 -15.36 -9.65
CA PRO A 355 -7.64 -16.66 -9.08
C PRO A 355 -7.28 -16.80 -7.60
N VAL A 356 -6.05 -16.44 -7.21
CA VAL A 356 -5.60 -16.48 -5.81
C VAL A 356 -6.40 -15.50 -4.96
N GLN A 357 -6.66 -14.30 -5.49
CA GLN A 357 -7.52 -13.32 -4.82
C GLN A 357 -8.91 -13.88 -4.52
N ARG A 358 -9.55 -14.53 -5.50
CA ARG A 358 -10.88 -15.13 -5.31
C ARG A 358 -10.86 -16.24 -4.27
N MET A 359 -9.81 -17.07 -4.25
CA MET A 359 -9.66 -18.19 -3.33
C MET A 359 -9.56 -17.72 -1.87
N PHE A 360 -8.76 -16.69 -1.59
CA PHE A 360 -8.52 -16.20 -0.23
C PHE A 360 -9.37 -14.98 0.17
N ARG A 361 -10.28 -14.53 -0.70
CA ARG A 361 -11.13 -13.36 -0.46
C ARG A 361 -11.93 -13.45 0.84
N PHE A 362 -12.33 -14.66 1.24
CA PHE A 362 -13.11 -14.87 2.46
C PHE A 362 -12.33 -14.48 3.73
N VAL A 363 -11.00 -14.62 3.73
CA VAL A 363 -10.12 -14.24 4.84
C VAL A 363 -9.67 -12.79 4.73
N MET A 364 -9.28 -12.36 3.53
CA MET A 364 -8.60 -11.07 3.34
C MET A 364 -9.56 -9.89 3.15
N GLU A 365 -10.80 -10.15 2.69
CA GLU A 365 -11.83 -9.13 2.49
C GLU A 365 -13.21 -9.57 3.06
N PRO A 366 -13.29 -9.92 4.35
CA PRO A 366 -14.52 -10.38 4.97
C PRO A 366 -15.52 -9.21 5.10
N LYS A 367 -16.72 -9.34 4.54
CA LYS A 367 -17.74 -8.27 4.61
C LYS A 367 -18.28 -8.02 6.03
N MET A 368 -18.25 -9.06 6.87
CA MET A 368 -18.73 -9.10 8.27
C MET A 368 -20.02 -8.30 8.53
N GLU A 369 -21.01 -8.35 7.63
CA GLU A 369 -22.24 -7.54 7.79
C GLU A 369 -23.05 -7.89 9.03
N TRP A 370 -22.86 -9.11 9.57
CA TRP A 370 -23.45 -9.59 10.80
C TRP A 370 -22.87 -8.94 12.07
N ALA A 371 -21.60 -8.53 12.05
CA ALA A 371 -20.88 -8.06 13.24
C ALA A 371 -21.04 -6.55 13.51
N PHE A 372 -21.59 -5.78 12.56
CA PHE A 372 -21.74 -4.33 12.69
C PHE A 372 -23.21 -3.92 12.71
N LYS A 373 -23.55 -2.93 13.55
CA LYS A 373 -24.90 -2.35 13.59
C LYS A 373 -25.32 -1.92 12.19
N ARG A 374 -26.53 -2.33 11.78
CA ARG A 374 -27.13 -1.90 10.52
C ARG A 374 -27.34 -0.39 10.58
N ASP A 375 -26.93 0.28 9.51
CA ASP A 375 -26.99 1.73 9.39
C ASP A 375 -28.45 2.19 9.53
N ALA A 376 -28.78 2.85 10.65
CA ALA A 376 -30.15 3.27 10.96
C ALA A 376 -30.71 4.21 9.87
N ALA A 377 -29.84 4.98 9.20
CA ALA A 377 -30.19 5.84 8.08
C ALA A 377 -30.46 5.08 6.76
N LYS A 378 -30.04 3.81 6.64
CA LYS A 378 -30.47 2.92 5.55
C LYS A 378 -31.78 2.21 5.88
N LEU A 379 -31.98 1.83 7.15
CA LEU A 379 -33.24 1.24 7.62
C LEU A 379 -34.41 2.24 7.52
N ALA A 380 -34.16 3.51 7.79
CA ALA A 380 -35.16 4.58 7.65
C ALA A 380 -35.45 5.01 6.20
N ARG A 381 -34.60 4.63 5.23
CA ARG A 381 -34.82 4.87 3.78
C ARG A 381 -35.43 3.68 3.05
N GLY A 382 -35.54 2.54 3.72
CA GLY A 382 -36.17 1.31 3.21
C GLY A 382 -37.49 0.98 3.88
N ARG A 383 -37.95 1.81 4.81
CA ARG A 383 -39.34 1.92 5.27
C ARG A 383 -39.94 3.13 4.60
#